data_AF-U6LQE1-F1
#
_entry.id   AF-U6LQE1-F1
#
_cell.length_a   1.000
_cell.length_b   1.000
_cell.length_c   1.000
_cell.angle_alpha   90.00
_cell.angle_beta   90.00
_cell.angle_gamma   90.00
#
_symmetry.space_group_name_H-M   'P 1'
#
loop_
_entity.id
_entity.type
_entity.pdbx_description
1 polymer ?
#
loop_
_entity_poly.entity_id
_entity_poly.type
_entity_poly.pdbx_seq_one_letter_code
_entity_poly.pdbx_strand_id
1 'polypeptide(L)'
;MGSPTSHRSCEGLMAKGLEEDSFYEPSRRCNSWLKVKKDYLEGLMDTLDLVPIGAFYGKGKRSGVYGAYLLAVYNPTSETFQTACKAGSGFTDQELLQHYQRLQQKTLNHKKPYFDSLLEPDVWLEPCEVWECAAADLSLSPIHTAARFETPDGKV
;
A
#
# COMPACT_ATOMS: atom_id res chain seq x y z
N MET A 1 -21.03 -14.65 -14.93
CA MET A 1 -21.38 -15.31 -13.65
C MET A 1 -20.51 -14.70 -12.57
N GLY A 2 -21.09 -13.90 -11.68
CA GLY A 2 -20.35 -13.33 -10.55
C GLY A 2 -20.01 -14.39 -9.51
N SER A 3 -18.83 -14.27 -8.90
CA SER A 3 -18.38 -15.18 -7.85
C SER A 3 -19.25 -15.03 -6.59
N PRO A 4 -19.74 -16.14 -5.99
CA PRO A 4 -20.75 -16.11 -4.92
C PRO A 4 -20.29 -15.47 -3.60
N THR A 5 -18.99 -15.24 -3.42
CA THR A 5 -18.40 -14.64 -2.21
C THR A 5 -18.39 -13.11 -2.23
N SER A 6 -18.39 -12.47 -3.41
CA SER A 6 -18.33 -11.00 -3.53
C SER A 6 -19.60 -10.30 -3.01
N HIS A 7 -20.71 -11.02 -2.87
CA HIS A 7 -22.01 -10.48 -2.49
C HIS A 7 -22.25 -10.33 -0.98
N ARG A 8 -21.34 -10.81 -0.11
CA ARG A 8 -21.59 -10.90 1.35
C ARG A 8 -20.68 -10.05 2.25
N SER A 9 -19.98 -9.04 1.72
CA SER A 9 -19.06 -8.20 2.51
C SER A 9 -18.09 -9.05 3.37
N CYS A 10 -17.57 -10.12 2.75
CA CYS A 10 -16.64 -11.06 3.37
C CYS A 10 -15.30 -10.97 2.65
N GLU A 11 -14.20 -10.94 3.40
CA GLU A 11 -12.84 -10.83 2.85
C GLU A 11 -12.41 -12.06 2.04
N GLY A 12 -12.94 -13.24 2.40
CA GLY A 12 -12.58 -14.50 1.76
C GLY A 12 -13.18 -15.72 2.46
N LEU A 13 -12.55 -16.86 2.23
CA LEU A 13 -12.91 -18.15 2.82
C LEU A 13 -11.87 -18.59 3.86
N MET A 14 -12.35 -19.28 4.89
CA MET A 14 -11.52 -20.01 5.84
C MET A 14 -11.66 -21.50 5.56
N ALA A 15 -10.59 -22.15 5.08
CA ALA A 15 -10.55 -23.60 4.91
C ALA A 15 -9.94 -24.23 6.16
N LYS A 16 -10.68 -25.14 6.81
CA LYS A 16 -10.24 -25.82 8.04
C LYS A 16 -10.21 -27.33 7.81
N GLY A 17 -9.12 -27.98 8.21
CA GLY A 17 -9.07 -29.44 8.30
C GLY A 17 -10.18 -29.95 9.23
N LEU A 18 -10.78 -31.10 8.88
CA LEU A 18 -11.82 -31.76 9.66
C LEU A 18 -11.32 -33.07 10.29
N GLU A 19 -10.08 -33.46 10.02
CA GLU A 19 -9.46 -34.68 10.54
C GLU A 19 -9.19 -34.56 12.05
N GLU A 20 -9.07 -35.69 12.74
CA GLU A 20 -8.91 -35.71 14.20
C GLU A 20 -7.68 -34.94 14.69
N ASP A 21 -6.63 -34.79 13.87
CA ASP A 21 -5.43 -34.02 14.21
C ASP A 21 -5.57 -32.49 14.05
N SER A 22 -6.74 -31.99 13.63
CA SER A 22 -7.02 -30.56 13.41
C SER A 22 -7.46 -29.80 14.68
N PHE A 23 -6.95 -30.20 15.84
CA PHE A 23 -7.29 -29.59 17.12
C PHE A 23 -6.90 -28.10 17.18
N TYR A 24 -7.69 -27.34 17.97
CA TYR A 24 -7.31 -25.99 18.33
C TYR A 24 -6.16 -26.04 19.33
N GLU A 25 -4.96 -25.68 18.88
CA GLU A 25 -3.77 -25.56 19.72
C GLU A 25 -3.47 -24.08 19.96
N PRO A 26 -3.83 -23.53 21.14
CA PRO A 26 -3.59 -22.13 21.46
C PRO A 26 -2.10 -21.79 21.33
N SER A 27 -1.81 -20.62 20.78
CA SER A 27 -0.43 -20.12 20.61
C SER A 27 0.44 -20.91 19.62
N ARG A 28 -0.11 -21.89 18.91
CA ARG A 28 0.60 -22.58 17.81
C ARG A 28 0.08 -22.10 16.46
N ARG A 29 0.99 -21.72 15.56
CA ARG A 29 0.66 -21.46 14.17
C ARG A 29 0.62 -22.79 13.43
N CYS A 30 -0.57 -23.31 13.16
CA CYS A 30 -0.78 -24.51 12.37
C CYS A 30 -1.25 -24.18 10.94
N ASN A 31 -0.95 -25.06 9.98
CA ASN A 31 -1.44 -24.95 8.61
C ASN A 31 -2.86 -25.53 8.45
N SER A 32 -3.49 -25.96 9.56
CA SER A 32 -4.81 -26.58 9.55
C SER A 32 -5.92 -25.58 9.22
N TRP A 33 -5.68 -24.28 9.38
CA TRP A 33 -6.62 -23.19 9.08
C TRP A 33 -6.03 -22.24 8.04
N LEU A 34 -6.47 -22.37 6.79
CA LEU A 34 -5.99 -21.59 5.65
C LEU A 34 -6.94 -20.43 5.34
N LYS A 35 -6.37 -19.25 5.11
CA LYS A 35 -7.08 -18.06 4.63
C LYS A 35 -7.00 -18.01 3.12
N VAL A 36 -8.13 -18.03 2.45
CA VAL A 36 -8.21 -17.87 0.99
C VAL A 36 -8.92 -16.55 0.71
N LYS A 37 -8.16 -15.54 0.30
CA LYS A 37 -8.69 -14.23 -0.05
C LYS A 37 -8.58 -13.98 -1.54
N LYS A 38 -9.43 -13.12 -2.07
CA LYS A 38 -9.47 -12.82 -3.51
C LYS A 38 -8.18 -12.14 -3.98
N ASP A 39 -7.59 -11.29 -3.15
CA ASP A 39 -6.32 -10.58 -3.39
C ASP A 39 -5.10 -11.53 -3.47
N TYR A 40 -5.24 -12.80 -3.08
CA TYR A 40 -4.15 -13.78 -3.22
C TYR A 40 -4.10 -14.41 -4.62
N LEU A 41 -5.11 -14.18 -5.45
CA LEU A 41 -5.18 -14.72 -6.80
C LEU A 41 -4.69 -13.67 -7.80
N GLU A 42 -3.72 -14.05 -8.62
CA GLU A 42 -3.20 -13.18 -9.69
C GLU A 42 -4.32 -12.71 -10.63
N GLY A 43 -4.34 -11.42 -10.95
CA GLY A 43 -5.32 -10.80 -11.84
C GLY A 43 -6.69 -10.48 -11.22
N LEU A 44 -6.91 -10.76 -9.93
CA LEU A 44 -8.17 -10.49 -9.22
C LEU A 44 -8.06 -9.39 -8.16
N MET A 45 -6.86 -8.87 -7.96
CA MET A 45 -6.53 -7.79 -7.04
C MET A 45 -6.55 -6.44 -7.76
N ASP A 46 -7.08 -5.42 -7.10
CA ASP A 46 -7.07 -4.06 -7.65
C ASP A 46 -5.64 -3.51 -7.57
N THR A 47 -5.18 -2.95 -8.67
CA THR A 47 -3.88 -2.27 -8.76
C THR A 47 -4.08 -0.78 -9.05
N LEU A 48 -3.15 0.02 -8.56
CA LEU A 48 -3.12 1.47 -8.71
C LEU A 48 -1.72 1.89 -9.13
N ASP A 49 -1.65 2.75 -10.14
CA ASP A 49 -0.40 3.39 -10.53
C ASP A 49 -0.15 4.61 -9.64
N LEU A 50 0.86 4.53 -8.76
CA LEU A 50 1.18 5.56 -7.79
C LEU A 50 2.59 6.09 -7.94
N VAL A 51 2.77 7.37 -7.64
CA VAL A 51 4.05 8.07 -7.76
C VAL A 51 4.71 8.19 -6.39
N PRO A 52 5.95 7.70 -6.21
CA PRO A 52 6.72 7.97 -5.00
C PRO A 52 7.10 9.46 -4.95
N ILE A 53 6.62 10.17 -3.93
CA ILE A 53 6.92 11.60 -3.70
C ILE A 53 7.69 11.84 -2.41
N GLY A 54 7.92 10.80 -1.61
CA GLY A 54 8.73 10.87 -0.40
C GLY A 54 9.19 9.50 0.07
N ALA A 55 10.12 9.47 1.01
CA ALA A 55 10.68 8.27 1.59
C ALA A 55 10.94 8.39 3.10
N PHE A 56 10.93 7.24 3.77
CA PHE A 56 11.24 7.09 5.19
C PHE A 56 12.43 6.15 5.35
N TYR A 57 13.40 6.52 6.17
CA TYR A 57 14.56 5.67 6.43
C TYR A 57 14.15 4.40 7.17
N GLY A 58 14.71 3.28 6.73
CA GLY A 58 14.49 1.99 7.35
C GLY A 58 15.16 1.90 8.71
N LYS A 59 14.62 1.02 9.56
CA LYS A 59 15.16 0.71 10.89
C LYS A 59 15.59 -0.76 10.92
N GLY A 60 16.49 -1.11 11.85
CA GLY A 60 16.97 -2.49 12.02
C GLY A 60 17.66 -3.02 10.76
N LYS A 61 17.16 -4.14 10.20
CA LYS A 61 17.74 -4.79 9.01
C LYS A 61 17.80 -3.88 7.77
N ARG A 62 16.93 -2.87 7.68
CA ARG A 62 16.88 -1.91 6.56
C ARG A 62 17.49 -0.55 6.92
N SER A 63 18.34 -0.50 7.95
CA SER A 63 19.05 0.72 8.30
C SER A 63 20.01 1.14 7.17
N GLY A 64 20.14 2.44 6.92
CA GLY A 64 20.99 3.00 5.88
C GLY A 64 20.35 3.13 4.50
N VAL A 65 19.13 2.63 4.30
CA VAL A 65 18.34 2.76 3.07
C VAL A 65 16.92 3.22 3.38
N TYR A 66 16.12 3.53 2.34
CA TYR A 66 14.70 3.83 2.53
C TYR A 66 13.90 2.56 2.80
N GLY A 67 13.22 2.50 3.95
CA GLY A 67 12.42 1.34 4.37
C GLY A 67 10.97 1.41 3.93
N ALA A 68 10.48 2.61 3.58
CA ALA A 68 9.14 2.82 3.07
C ALA A 68 9.08 4.09 2.21
N TYR A 69 8.09 4.15 1.32
CA TYR A 69 7.85 5.26 0.39
C TYR A 69 6.46 5.84 0.61
N LEU A 70 6.37 7.17 0.48
CA LEU A 70 5.10 7.91 0.46
C LEU A 70 4.65 8.02 -0.99
N LEU A 71 3.52 7.37 -1.29
CA LEU A 71 3.00 7.25 -2.63
C LEU A 71 1.79 8.18 -2.83
N ALA A 72 1.69 8.77 -4.01
CA ALA A 72 0.67 9.73 -4.35
C ALA A 72 0.03 9.45 -5.72
N VAL A 73 -1.24 9.85 -5.86
CA VAL A 73 -1.96 9.89 -7.13
C VAL A 73 -1.92 11.31 -7.68
N TYR A 74 -1.87 11.46 -9.00
CA TYR A 74 -1.94 12.76 -9.64
C TYR A 74 -3.41 13.18 -9.85
N ASN A 75 -3.78 14.37 -9.39
CA ASN A 75 -5.09 14.96 -9.64
C ASN A 75 -4.98 15.98 -10.79
N PRO A 76 -5.58 15.71 -11.96
CA PRO A 76 -5.48 16.59 -13.12
C PRO A 76 -6.26 17.90 -12.98
N THR A 77 -7.24 17.97 -12.07
CA THR A 77 -8.06 19.16 -11.86
C THR A 77 -7.32 20.21 -11.04
N SER A 78 -6.61 19.78 -10.00
CA SER A 78 -5.81 20.66 -9.13
C SER A 78 -4.33 20.72 -9.51
N GLU A 79 -3.89 19.89 -10.46
CA GLU A 79 -2.48 19.72 -10.86
C GLU A 79 -1.56 19.39 -9.68
N THR A 80 -2.06 18.58 -8.73
CA THR A 80 -1.32 18.20 -7.52
C THR A 80 -1.11 16.69 -7.39
N PHE A 81 -0.05 16.29 -6.71
CA PHE A 81 0.15 14.93 -6.24
C PHE A 81 -0.44 14.79 -4.84
N GLN A 82 -1.50 13.98 -4.72
CA GLN A 82 -2.23 13.75 -3.49
C GLN A 82 -1.80 12.41 -2.88
N THR A 83 -1.32 12.41 -1.64
CA THR A 83 -0.88 11.17 -0.98
C THR A 83 -2.00 10.17 -0.80
N ALA A 84 -1.72 8.91 -1.15
CA ALA A 84 -2.67 7.80 -1.08
C ALA A 84 -2.29 6.78 0.01
N CYS A 85 -1.02 6.39 0.08
CA CYS A 85 -0.57 5.39 1.05
C CYS A 85 0.93 5.51 1.37
N LYS A 86 1.36 4.75 2.38
CA LYS A 86 2.77 4.49 2.68
C LYS A 86 3.07 3.02 2.40
N ALA A 87 3.99 2.74 1.48
CA ALA A 87 4.37 1.39 1.08
C ALA A 87 5.76 1.01 1.63
N GLY A 88 5.83 -0.09 2.39
CA GLY A 88 7.09 -0.63 2.94
C GLY A 88 7.28 -2.14 2.70
N SER A 89 6.34 -2.78 2.01
CA SER A 89 6.33 -4.20 1.67
C SER A 89 6.09 -4.38 0.18
N GLY A 90 6.37 -5.57 -0.34
CA GLY A 90 6.28 -5.86 -1.79
C GLY A 90 7.60 -5.75 -2.54
N PHE A 91 8.67 -5.29 -1.87
CA PHE A 91 10.02 -5.22 -2.43
C PHE A 91 10.89 -6.36 -1.87
N THR A 92 11.63 -7.01 -2.74
CA THR A 92 12.82 -7.76 -2.38
C THR A 92 13.90 -6.82 -1.84
N ASP A 93 14.85 -7.34 -1.05
CA ASP A 93 15.94 -6.52 -0.52
C ASP A 93 16.81 -5.92 -1.65
N GLN A 94 16.93 -6.62 -2.78
CA GLN A 94 17.63 -6.12 -3.96
C GLN A 94 16.90 -4.95 -4.62
N GLU A 95 15.59 -5.06 -4.84
CA GLU A 95 14.78 -3.97 -5.40
C GLU A 95 14.81 -2.74 -4.50
N LEU A 96 14.72 -2.94 -3.18
CA LEU A 96 14.77 -1.84 -2.22
C LEU A 96 16.09 -1.07 -2.29
N LEU A 97 17.21 -1.78 -2.47
CA LEU A 97 18.52 -1.16 -2.70
C LEU A 97 18.58 -0.42 -4.05
N GLN A 98 18.03 -1.00 -5.12
CA GLN A 98 17.98 -0.36 -6.44
C GLN A 98 17.15 0.93 -6.41
N HIS A 99 15.96 0.89 -5.81
CA HIS A 99 15.12 2.07 -5.62
C HIS A 99 15.84 3.15 -4.81
N TYR A 100 16.50 2.77 -3.71
CA TYR A 100 17.30 3.70 -2.92
C TYR A 100 18.40 4.36 -3.77
N GLN A 101 19.16 3.58 -4.54
CA GLN A 101 20.25 4.10 -5.36
C GLN A 101 19.80 5.11 -6.42
N ARG A 102 18.62 4.91 -7.02
CA ARG A 102 18.03 5.83 -8.00
C ARG A 102 17.43 7.06 -7.32
N LEU A 103 16.59 6.86 -6.32
CA LEU A 103 15.77 7.91 -5.71
C LEU A 103 16.56 8.81 -4.75
N GLN A 104 17.66 8.33 -4.15
CA GLN A 104 18.54 9.19 -3.35
C GLN A 104 19.19 10.31 -4.18
N GLN A 105 19.27 10.17 -5.50
CA GLN A 105 19.79 11.21 -6.41
C GLN A 105 18.69 12.22 -6.81
N LYS A 106 17.45 11.96 -6.40
CA LYS A 106 16.23 12.68 -6.76
C LYS A 106 15.57 13.30 -5.52
N THR A 107 16.36 13.57 -4.49
CA THR A 107 15.87 14.14 -3.24
C THR A 107 15.66 15.64 -3.36
N LEU A 108 14.58 16.11 -2.73
CA LEU A 108 14.21 17.51 -2.65
C LEU A 108 14.49 18.03 -1.25
N ASN A 109 14.97 19.29 -1.18
CA ASN A 109 15.26 19.95 0.10
C ASN A 109 14.01 20.30 0.92
N HIS A 110 12.85 20.41 0.26
CA HIS A 110 11.57 20.76 0.88
C HIS A 110 10.40 20.25 0.05
N LYS A 111 9.24 20.12 0.71
CA LYS A 111 7.95 19.81 0.08
C LYS A 111 7.63 20.82 -1.03
N LYS A 112 7.26 20.33 -2.22
CA LYS A 112 6.83 21.18 -3.33
C LYS A 112 5.39 21.69 -3.12
N PRO A 113 5.02 22.88 -3.64
CA PRO A 113 3.66 23.41 -3.50
C PRO A 113 2.58 22.52 -4.11
N TYR A 114 2.91 21.78 -5.17
CA TYR A 114 2.03 20.83 -5.85
C TYR A 114 1.98 19.45 -5.17
N PHE A 115 2.59 19.28 -4.00
CA PHE A 115 2.40 18.09 -3.17
C PHE A 115 1.32 18.36 -2.13
N ASP A 116 0.19 17.67 -2.24
CA ASP A 116 -0.83 17.67 -1.22
C ASP A 116 -0.61 16.48 -0.27
N SER A 117 -0.16 16.78 0.93
CA SER A 117 0.16 15.78 1.95
C SER A 117 0.05 16.36 3.35
N LEU A 118 -0.55 15.60 4.26
CA LEU A 118 -0.49 15.87 5.71
C LEU A 118 0.66 15.13 6.40
N LEU A 119 1.32 14.20 5.71
CA LEU A 119 2.43 13.43 6.23
C LEU A 119 3.75 14.09 5.82
N GLU A 120 4.67 14.19 6.77
CA GLU A 120 6.04 14.62 6.50
C GLU A 120 6.93 13.36 6.41
N PRO A 121 7.47 13.04 5.21
CA PRO A 121 8.48 12.01 5.07
C PRO A 121 9.84 12.49 5.60
N ASP A 122 10.78 11.57 5.81
CA ASP A 122 12.15 11.94 6.18
C ASP A 122 12.85 12.65 5.00
N VAL A 123 12.46 12.30 3.78
CA VAL A 123 13.02 12.83 2.53
C VAL A 123 11.90 13.03 1.52
N TRP A 124 11.83 14.21 0.91
CA TRP A 124 10.97 14.48 -0.25
C TRP A 124 11.66 14.02 -1.54
N LEU A 125 10.90 13.50 -2.50
CA LEU A 125 11.42 12.96 -3.76
C LEU A 125 10.81 13.69 -4.96
N GLU A 126 11.61 13.86 -6.02
CA GLU A 126 11.09 14.28 -7.32
C GLU A 126 10.13 13.21 -7.89
N PRO A 127 8.96 13.61 -8.42
CA PRO A 127 8.02 12.67 -9.02
C PRO A 127 8.55 12.24 -10.40
N CYS A 128 9.36 11.18 -10.44
CA CYS A 128 10.01 10.70 -11.67
C CYS A 128 9.79 9.21 -11.98
N GLU A 129 9.11 8.47 -11.10
CA GLU A 129 8.77 7.06 -11.28
C GLU A 129 7.26 6.86 -11.07
N VAL A 130 6.71 5.77 -11.61
CA VAL A 130 5.33 5.31 -11.37
C VAL A 130 5.41 3.84 -11.00
N TRP A 131 4.77 3.46 -9.90
CA TRP A 131 4.80 2.10 -9.36
C TRP A 131 3.39 1.52 -9.32
N GLU A 132 3.24 0.31 -9.85
CA GLU A 132 2.02 -0.46 -9.70
C GLU A 132 1.90 -0.95 -8.25
N CYS A 133 0.81 -0.59 -7.59
CA CYS A 133 0.56 -0.88 -6.19
C CYS A 133 -0.72 -1.69 -6.05
N ALA A 134 -0.56 -2.91 -5.58
CA ALA A 134 -1.64 -3.82 -5.25
C ALA A 134 -2.31 -3.47 -3.92
N ALA A 135 -3.65 -3.46 -3.89
CA ALA A 135 -4.44 -3.25 -2.68
C ALA A 135 -5.61 -4.25 -2.59
N ALA A 136 -5.94 -4.65 -1.35
CA ALA A 136 -7.10 -5.50 -1.10
C ALA A 136 -8.40 -4.70 -1.09
N ASP A 137 -8.36 -3.45 -0.61
CA ASP A 137 -9.51 -2.54 -0.56
C ASP A 137 -9.03 -1.08 -0.40
N LEU A 138 -9.92 -0.13 -0.67
CA LEU A 138 -9.72 1.30 -0.44
C LEU A 138 -10.47 1.75 0.82
N SER A 139 -9.80 2.52 1.68
CA SER A 139 -10.38 3.03 2.92
C SER A 139 -10.30 4.55 3.01
N LEU A 140 -11.32 5.18 3.59
CA LEU A 140 -11.25 6.60 3.96
C LEU A 140 -10.14 6.82 4.99
N SER A 141 -9.24 7.74 4.69
CA SER A 141 -8.07 8.02 5.53
C SER A 141 -8.11 9.44 6.09
N PRO A 142 -7.86 9.62 7.40
CA PRO A 142 -7.73 10.95 7.98
C PRO A 142 -6.38 11.64 7.65
N ILE A 143 -5.37 10.87 7.23
CA ILE A 143 -3.99 11.35 7.05
C ILE A 143 -3.55 11.43 5.59
N HIS A 144 -4.22 10.71 4.69
CA HIS A 144 -4.02 10.79 3.26
C HIS A 144 -4.99 11.79 2.62
N THR A 145 -4.59 12.32 1.47
CA THR A 145 -5.23 13.49 0.81
C THR A 145 -5.86 13.13 -0.52
N ALA A 146 -5.52 11.97 -1.09
CA ALA A 146 -6.14 11.46 -2.31
C ALA A 146 -7.68 11.38 -2.15
N ALA A 147 -8.40 11.93 -3.14
CA ALA A 147 -9.86 11.98 -3.17
C ALA A 147 -10.51 12.59 -1.91
N ARG A 148 -9.78 13.42 -1.17
CA ARG A 148 -10.32 14.08 0.02
C ARG A 148 -11.47 15.00 -0.39
N PHE A 149 -12.61 14.85 0.28
CA PHE A 149 -13.87 15.56 0.02
C PHE A 149 -14.61 15.14 -1.26
N GLU A 150 -14.22 14.05 -1.92
CA GLU A 150 -14.87 13.54 -3.14
C GLU A 150 -15.77 12.31 -2.88
N THR A 151 -16.31 12.16 -1.67
CA THR A 151 -17.22 11.03 -1.37
C THR A 151 -18.57 11.21 -2.08
N PRO A 152 -19.19 10.13 -2.60
CA PRO A 152 -20.50 10.19 -3.28
C PRO A 152 -21.62 10.83 -2.45
N ASP A 153 -21.48 10.82 -1.11
CA ASP A 153 -22.46 11.36 -0.16
C ASP A 153 -22.15 12.79 0.30
N GLY A 154 -21.08 13.43 -0.18
CA GLY A 154 -20.72 14.82 0.16
C GLY A 154 -20.45 15.06 1.65
N LYS A 155 -20.22 14.00 2.44
CA LYS A 155 -19.89 14.11 3.86
C LYS A 155 -18.38 14.13 4.03
N VAL A 156 -17.92 15.30 4.46
CA VAL A 156 -16.59 15.59 5.00
C VAL A 156 -16.39 14.86 6.32
#